data_AF-A0A956W1L7-F1
#
_entry.id   AF-A0A956W1L7-F1
#
_cell.length_a   1.000
_cell.length_b   1.000
_cell.length_c   1.000
_cell.angle_alpha   90.00
_cell.angle_beta   90.00
_cell.angle_gamma   90.00
#
_symmetry.space_group_name_H-M   'P 1'
#
loop_
_entity.id
_entity.type
_entity.pdbx_description
1 polymer ?
#
loop_
_entity_poly.entity_id
_entity_poly.type
_entity_poly.pdbx_seq_one_letter_code
_entity_poly.pdbx_strand_id
1 'polypeptide(L)' 'GGTMIEQLEDICAGDVLTASSHVANYEETKGSIGEMLITTSKTVYKNQDGKTVAIATGTGIRY' A
#
# COMPACT_ATOMS: atom_id res chain seq x y z
N GLY A 1 -9.00 -7.98 4.64
CA GLY A 1 -8.04 -7.07 4.02
C GLY A 1 -6.72 -7.78 3.82
N GLY A 2 -5.87 -7.32 2.91
CA GLY A 2 -4.57 -7.92 2.62
C GLY A 2 -3.46 -6.87 2.61
N THR A 3 -2.21 -7.31 2.74
CA THR A 3 -1.04 -6.43 2.60
C THR A 3 0.05 -7.19 1.85
N MET A 4 0.53 -6.57 0.78
CA MET A 4 1.65 -7.05 -0.03
C MET A 4 2.76 -6.02 0.05
N ILE A 5 4.00 -6.46 0.19
CA ILE A 5 5.18 -5.60 0.18
C ILE A 5 6.10 -6.10 -0.92
N GLU A 6 6.40 -5.22 -1.87
CA GLU A 6 7.39 -5.43 -2.90
C GLU A 6 8.67 -4.69 -2.50
N GLN A 7 9.76 -5.42 -2.30
CA GLN A 7 11.08 -4.84 -2.09
C GLN A 7 11.80 -4.75 -3.43
N LEU A 8 12.19 -3.53 -3.78
CA LEU A 8 12.92 -3.25 -5.01
C LEU A 8 14.43 -3.21 -4.74
N GLU A 9 14.83 -2.78 -3.54
CA GLU A 9 16.23 -2.67 -3.12
C GLU A 9 16.41 -3.04 -1.66
N ASP A 10 17.68 -3.27 -1.30
CA ASP A 10 18.08 -3.50 0.09
C ASP A 10 17.87 -2.23 0.91
N ILE A 11 17.26 -2.41 2.08
CA ILE A 11 17.07 -1.35 3.08
C ILE A 11 18.05 -1.63 4.20
N CYS A 12 18.97 -0.69 4.45
CA CYS A 12 19.98 -0.84 5.48
C CYS A 12 19.52 -0.22 6.80
N ALA A 13 20.03 -0.76 7.91
CA ALA A 13 19.77 -0.19 9.22
C ALA A 13 20.35 1.22 9.31
N GLY A 14 19.51 2.19 9.69
CA GLY A 14 19.89 3.61 9.75
C GLY A 14 19.41 4.44 8.56
N ASP A 15 18.88 3.82 7.50
CA ASP A 15 18.31 4.56 6.37
C ASP A 15 17.04 5.32 6.78
N VAL A 16 16.94 6.57 6.35
CA VAL A 16 15.73 7.37 6.52
C VAL A 16 14.84 7.19 5.29
N LEU A 17 13.69 6.55 5.49
CA LEU A 17 12.70 6.34 4.45
C LEU A 17 11.57 7.37 4.54
N THR A 18 11.23 7.95 3.41
CA THR A 18 10.03 8.77 3.24
C THR A 18 8.91 7.91 2.67
N ALA A 19 7.80 7.83 3.40
CA ALA A 19 6.62 7.08 2.99
C ALA A 19 5.56 8.02 2.39
N SER A 20 5.10 7.70 1.19
CA SER A 20 4.00 8.40 0.53
C SER A 20 2.88 7.43 0.19
N SER A 21 1.73 7.59 0.84
CA SER A 21 0.55 6.75 0.62
C SER A 21 -0.50 7.46 -0.23
N HIS A 22 -1.12 6.72 -1.14
CA HIS A 22 -2.29 7.16 -1.89
C HIS A 22 -3.28 6.01 -2.05
N VAL A 23 -4.54 6.34 -2.33
CA VAL A 23 -5.53 5.33 -2.70
C VAL A 23 -5.43 5.09 -4.20
N ALA A 24 -5.15 3.84 -4.56
CA ALA A 24 -4.95 3.42 -5.94
C ALA A 24 -6.26 2.91 -6.58
N ASN A 25 -7.18 2.35 -5.79
CA ASN A 25 -8.46 1.88 -6.30
C ASN A 25 -9.58 1.92 -5.26
N TYR A 26 -10.80 2.13 -5.74
CA TYR A 26 -12.06 1.92 -5.02
C TYR A 26 -12.94 0.99 -5.84
N GLU A 27 -13.42 -0.07 -5.24
CA GLU A 27 -14.29 -1.04 -5.89
C GLU A 27 -15.50 -1.32 -4.99
N GLU A 28 -16.67 -0.96 -5.49
CA GLU A 28 -17.94 -1.32 -4.86
C GLU A 28 -18.38 -2.68 -5.37
N THR A 29 -18.67 -3.57 -4.44
CA THR A 29 -19.12 -4.93 -4.74
C THR A 29 -20.21 -5.35 -3.77
N LYS A 30 -20.92 -6.43 -4.09
CA LYS A 30 -22.00 -6.95 -3.25
C LYS A 30 -21.55 -8.26 -2.62
N GLY A 31 -21.28 -8.22 -1.32
CA GLY A 31 -20.97 -9.40 -0.53
C GLY A 31 -22.23 -10.10 -0.02
N SER A 32 -22.04 -11.23 0.67
CA SER A 32 -23.14 -11.99 1.27
C SER A 32 -23.95 -11.22 2.33
N ILE A 33 -23.40 -10.09 2.82
CA ILE A 33 -23.94 -9.32 3.95
C ILE A 33 -24.45 -7.93 3.52
N GLY A 34 -24.27 -7.53 2.26
CA GLY A 34 -24.66 -6.19 1.78
C GLY A 34 -23.70 -5.60 0.75
N GLU A 35 -23.83 -4.29 0.52
CA GLU A 35 -22.86 -3.52 -0.26
C GLU A 35 -21.53 -3.47 0.49
N MET A 36 -20.43 -3.54 -0.25
CA MET A 36 -19.09 -3.63 0.29
C MET A 36 -18.18 -2.74 -0.54
N LEU A 37 -17.36 -1.94 0.13
CA LEU A 37 -16.34 -1.11 -0.51
C LEU A 37 -14.96 -1.72 -0.26
N ILE A 38 -14.32 -2.17 -1.33
CA ILE A 38 -12.93 -2.59 -1.35
C ILE A 38 -12.08 -1.37 -1.70
N THR A 39 -11.13 -1.03 -0.83
CA THR A 39 -10.19 0.07 -1.06
C THR A 39 -8.78 -0.48 -1.18
N THR A 40 -8.09 -0.17 -2.27
CA THR A 40 -6.68 -0.54 -2.44
C THR A 40 -5.82 0.70 -2.24
N SER A 41 -4.98 0.71 -1.20
CA SER A 41 -4.00 1.75 -0.95
C SER A 41 -2.60 1.29 -1.38
N LYS A 42 -1.81 2.22 -1.91
CA LYS A 42 -0.42 2.00 -2.26
C LYS A 42 0.45 2.99 -1.51
N THR A 43 1.49 2.48 -0.87
CA THR A 43 2.49 3.24 -0.15
C THR A 43 3.84 3.03 -0.82
N VAL A 44 4.45 4.12 -1.26
CA VAL A 44 5.77 4.13 -1.89
C VAL A 44 6.76 4.59 -0.85
N TYR A 45 7.81 3.81 -0.64
CA TYR A 45 8.91 4.14 0.25
C TYR A 45 10.11 4.57 -0.58
N LYS A 46 10.59 5.79 -0.33
CA LYS A 46 11.79 6.34 -0.96
C LYS A 46 12.90 6.52 0.07
N ASN A 47 14.13 6.23 -0.30
CA ASN A 47 15.30 6.53 0.52
C ASN A 47 15.65 8.03 0.50
N GLN A 48 16.65 8.40 1.28
CA GLN A 48 17.19 9.77 1.36
C GLN A 48 17.70 10.33 0.02
N ASP A 49 18.11 9.47 -0.92
CA ASP A 49 18.52 9.83 -2.28
C ASP A 49 17.32 9.96 -3.25
N GLY A 50 16.10 9.77 -2.76
CA GLY A 50 14.87 9.88 -3.55
C GLY A 50 14.51 8.63 -4.36
N LYS A 51 15.24 7.53 -4.17
CA LYS A 51 15.08 6.26 -4.87
C LYS A 51 14.03 5.38 -4.20
N THR A 52 13.14 4.77 -4.98
CA THR A 52 12.11 3.89 -4.44
C THR A 52 12.72 2.55 -4.05
N VAL A 53 12.62 2.21 -2.75
CA VAL A 53 13.20 0.97 -2.19
C VAL A 53 12.13 -0.10 -1.93
N ALA A 54 10.89 0.32 -1.67
CA ALA A 54 9.79 -0.61 -1.45
C ALA A 54 8.44 0.00 -1.83
N ILE A 55 7.49 -0.86 -2.16
CA ILE A 55 6.09 -0.50 -2.40
C ILE A 55 5.21 -1.44 -1.58
N ALA A 56 4.40 -0.89 -0.69
CA ALA A 56 3.38 -1.65 0.02
C ALA A 56 2.01 -1.42 -0.61
N THR A 57 1.31 -2.48 -0.96
CA THR A 57 -0.08 -2.45 -1.42
C THR A 57 -0.96 -3.05 -0.34
N GLY A 58 -1.88 -2.25 0.21
CA GLY A 58 -2.86 -2.67 1.19
C GLY A 58 -4.26 -2.73 0.58
N THR A 59 -5.05 -3.72 0.99
CA THR A 59 -6.48 -3.79 0.63
C THR A 59 -7.32 -3.74 1.90
N GLY A 60 -8.12 -2.68 2.04
CA GLY A 60 -9.15 -2.53 3.06
C GLY A 60 -10.51 -2.97 2.53
N ILE A 61 -11.33 -3.51 3.42
CA ILE A 61 -12.72 -3.87 3.12
C ILE A 61 -13.60 -3.14 4.13
N ARG A 62 -14.61 -2.42 3.65
CA ARG A 62 -15.62 -1.73 4.47
C ARG A 62 -17.00 -2.26 4.09
N TYR A 63 -17.85 -2.41 5.10
CA TYR A 63 -19.23 -2.89 5.03
C TYR A 63 -20.18 -1.84 5.61
#